data_AF-A0A6P1CWZ6-F1
#
_entry.id   AF-A0A6P1CWZ6-F1
#
_cell.length_a   1.000
_cell.length_b   1.000
_cell.length_c   1.000
_cell.angle_alpha   90.00
_cell.angle_beta   90.00
_cell.angle_gamma   90.00
#
_symmetry.space_group_name_H-M   'P 1'
#
loop_
_entity.id
_entity.type
_entity.pdbx_description
1 polymer ?
#
loop_
_entity_poly.entity_id
_entity_poly.type
_entity_poly.pdbx_seq_one_letter_code
_entity_poly.pdbx_strand_id
1 'polypeptide(L)'
;VFTADPITGRTDRMMITAVRGGPDAVVSGAEDGWTAMLARSGRVRRVVAQNSPRLPATVRRKVVRMALRVERMFGAPQDVEWAVDERGTVRLLQARPITTLHGRVDGPILGPGPLA
;
A
#
# COMPACT_ATOMS: atom_id res chain seq x y z
N VAL A 1 3.32 -1.16 -0.50
CA VAL A 1 1.92 -1.67 -0.39
C VAL A 1 1.39 -1.15 0.92
N PHE A 2 0.26 -0.46 0.88
CA PHE A 2 -0.39 0.07 2.07
C PHE A 2 -1.43 -0.94 2.56
N THR A 3 -1.41 -1.30 3.85
CA THR A 3 -2.40 -2.23 4.44
C THR A 3 -3.74 -1.57 4.77
N ALA A 4 -3.83 -0.26 4.61
CA ALA A 4 -5.05 0.55 4.60
C ALA A 4 -5.08 1.43 3.33
N ASP A 5 -6.22 2.05 3.05
CA ASP A 5 -6.33 3.10 2.04
C ASP A 5 -5.58 4.36 2.52
N PRO A 6 -4.48 4.77 1.86
CA PRO A 6 -3.69 5.90 2.31
C PRO A 6 -4.40 7.25 2.07
N ILE A 7 -5.46 7.28 1.26
CA ILE A 7 -6.24 8.49 0.95
C ILE A 7 -7.38 8.63 1.94
N THR A 8 -8.15 7.55 2.15
CA THR A 8 -9.40 7.60 2.93
C THR A 8 -9.28 7.10 4.37
N GLY A 9 -8.13 6.55 4.77
CA GLY A 9 -7.96 5.96 6.10
C GLY A 9 -8.59 4.58 6.28
N ARG A 10 -9.35 4.08 5.29
CA ARG A 10 -10.12 2.85 5.42
C ARG A 10 -9.24 1.60 5.52
N THR A 11 -9.41 0.84 6.59
CA THR A 11 -8.66 -0.40 6.86
C THR A 11 -9.28 -1.65 6.22
N ASP A 12 -10.48 -1.56 5.62
CA ASP A 12 -11.16 -2.67 4.93
C ASP A 12 -10.56 -3.02 3.56
N ARG A 13 -9.55 -2.27 3.12
CA ARG A 13 -8.97 -2.33 1.79
C ARG A 13 -7.49 -1.97 1.85
N MET A 14 -6.75 -2.41 0.84
CA MET A 14 -5.30 -2.23 0.73
C MET A 14 -4.97 -1.61 -0.62
N MET A 15 -3.88 -0.84 -0.71
CA MET A 15 -3.39 -0.28 -1.98
C MET A 15 -2.06 -0.92 -2.34
N ILE A 16 -1.97 -1.52 -3.53
CA ILE A 16 -0.72 -2.08 -4.06
C ILE A 16 -0.28 -1.27 -5.27
N THR A 17 1.02 -0.98 -5.32
CA THR A 17 1.72 -0.45 -6.49
C THR A 17 2.84 -1.42 -6.82
N ALA A 18 3.00 -1.74 -8.09
CA ALA A 18 4.05 -2.61 -8.60
C ALA A 18 4.62 -2.03 -9.89
N VAL A 19 5.92 -1.76 -9.90
CA VAL A 19 6.69 -1.37 -11.09
C VAL A 19 7.46 -2.58 -11.60
N ARG A 20 7.76 -2.61 -12.91
CA ARG A 20 8.66 -3.61 -13.48
C ARG A 20 10.04 -2.99 -13.60
N GLY A 21 10.98 -3.40 -12.75
CA GLY A 21 12.36 -2.94 -12.81
C GLY A 21 13.13 -3.28 -11.53
N GLY A 22 14.46 -3.23 -11.60
CA GLY A 22 15.33 -3.30 -10.43
C GLY A 22 15.24 -2.05 -9.54
N PRO A 23 16.02 -1.96 -8.47
CA PRO A 23 16.00 -0.80 -7.55
C PRO A 23 16.16 0.55 -8.26
N ASP A 24 16.88 0.59 -9.39
CA ASP A 24 17.12 1.81 -10.17
C ASP A 24 15.84 2.42 -10.79
N ALA A 25 14.83 1.59 -11.10
CA ALA A 25 13.55 2.04 -11.63
C ALA A 25 12.64 2.65 -10.54
N VAL A 26 12.88 2.31 -9.27
CA VAL A 26 12.13 2.84 -8.11
C VAL A 26 12.69 4.19 -7.67
N VAL A 27 14.01 4.38 -7.76
CA VAL A 27 14.70 5.61 -7.30
C VAL A 27 14.47 6.81 -8.21
N SER A 28 14.17 6.60 -9.50
CA SER A 28 13.93 7.70 -10.45
C SER A 28 12.59 8.41 -10.25
N GLY A 29 11.65 7.82 -9.52
CA GLY A 29 10.28 8.35 -9.34
C GLY A 29 9.49 8.48 -10.65
N ALA A 30 10.01 7.95 -11.77
CA ALA A 30 9.53 8.24 -13.12
C ALA A 30 8.51 7.23 -13.67
N GLU A 31 8.28 6.11 -12.98
CA GLU A 31 7.35 5.08 -13.45
C GLU A 31 6.12 4.96 -12.56
N ASP A 32 4.99 5.42 -13.09
CA ASP A 32 3.67 5.13 -12.54
C ASP A 32 3.38 3.62 -12.67
N GLY A 33 3.77 2.83 -11.68
CA GLY A 33 3.55 1.38 -11.70
C GLY A 33 2.08 0.96 -11.83
N TRP A 34 1.86 -0.34 -12.00
CA TRP A 34 0.53 -0.91 -11.89
C TRP A 34 0.01 -0.72 -10.48
N THR A 35 -1.04 0.07 -10.34
CA THR A 35 -1.61 0.43 -9.04
C THR A 35 -3.04 -0.04 -8.93
N ALA A 36 -3.39 -0.70 -7.83
CA ALA A 36 -4.73 -1.22 -7.61
C ALA A 36 -5.16 -1.19 -6.15
N MET A 37 -6.46 -0.97 -5.94
CA MET A 37 -7.14 -1.21 -4.68
C MET A 37 -7.55 -2.67 -4.56
N LEU A 38 -7.19 -3.28 -3.45
CA LEU A 38 -7.46 -4.67 -3.12
C LEU A 38 -8.42 -4.78 -1.94
N ALA A 39 -9.24 -5.83 -1.93
CA ALA A 39 -9.79 -6.34 -0.68
C ALA A 39 -8.67 -6.98 0.14
N ARG A 40 -8.85 -7.13 1.47
CA ARG A 40 -7.87 -7.80 2.34
C ARG A 40 -7.59 -9.26 1.95
N SER A 41 -8.46 -9.89 1.16
CA SER A 41 -8.22 -11.22 0.55
C SER A 41 -7.23 -11.21 -0.62
N GLY A 42 -6.81 -10.04 -1.10
CA GLY A 42 -5.98 -9.85 -2.30
C GLY A 42 -6.75 -9.85 -3.62
N ARG A 43 -8.09 -9.90 -3.57
CA ARG A 43 -8.96 -9.67 -4.74
C ARG A 43 -8.85 -8.21 -5.18
N VAL A 44 -8.64 -7.98 -6.48
CA VAL A 44 -8.65 -6.62 -7.05
C VAL A 44 -10.09 -6.09 -7.00
N ARG A 45 -10.28 -4.92 -6.39
CA ARG A 45 -11.54 -4.16 -6.38
C ARG A 45 -11.60 -3.14 -7.50
N ARG A 46 -10.49 -2.43 -7.73
CA ARG A 46 -10.36 -1.38 -8.74
C ARG A 46 -8.90 -1.24 -9.15
N VAL A 47 -8.64 -1.09 -10.45
CA VAL A 47 -7.33 -0.66 -10.97
C VAL A 47 -7.32 0.88 -10.96
N VAL A 48 -6.24 1.46 -10.45
CA VAL A 48 -6.06 2.91 -10.33
C VAL A 48 -5.15 3.43 -11.45
N ALA A 49 -4.07 2.70 -11.75
CA ALA A 49 -3.14 3.00 -12.84
C ALA A 49 -2.61 1.70 -13.48
N GLN A 50 -2.28 1.74 -14.78
CA GLN A 50 -1.85 0.57 -15.56
C GLN A 50 -0.60 0.84 -16.42
N ASN A 51 0.30 1.72 -16.00
CA ASN A 51 1.51 2.01 -16.79
C ASN A 51 2.62 0.96 -16.61
N SER A 52 2.36 -0.11 -15.84
CA SER A 52 3.14 -1.36 -15.84
C SER A 52 2.24 -2.58 -16.01
N PRO A 53 2.79 -3.75 -16.41
CA PRO A 53 2.04 -5.00 -16.45
C PRO A 53 1.40 -5.35 -15.11
N ARG A 54 0.19 -5.88 -15.16
CA ARG A 54 -0.55 -6.31 -13.97
C ARG A 54 0.23 -7.36 -13.18
N LEU A 55 0.34 -7.15 -11.87
CA LEU A 55 0.97 -8.12 -10.98
C LEU A 55 0.20 -9.45 -10.99
N PRO A 56 0.87 -10.59 -11.26
CA PRO A 56 0.24 -11.91 -11.26
C PRO A 56 -0.53 -12.20 -9.98
N ALA A 57 -1.67 -12.91 -10.08
CA ALA A 57 -2.54 -13.17 -8.94
C ALA A 57 -1.86 -13.96 -7.82
N THR A 58 -0.99 -14.91 -8.18
CA THR A 58 -0.19 -15.72 -7.26
C THR A 58 0.76 -14.85 -6.43
N VAL A 59 1.52 -13.99 -7.10
CA VAL A 59 2.45 -13.03 -6.47
C VAL A 59 1.70 -12.04 -5.58
N ARG A 60 0.62 -11.46 -6.08
CA ARG A 60 -0.21 -10.53 -5.32
C ARG A 60 -0.74 -11.14 -4.02
N ARG A 61 -1.17 -12.40 -4.03
CA ARG A 61 -1.61 -13.12 -2.82
C ARG A 61 -0.47 -13.31 -1.82
N LYS A 62 0.76 -13.60 -2.28
CA LYS A 62 1.96 -13.69 -1.43
C LYS A 62 2.27 -12.34 -0.76
N VAL A 63 2.26 -11.24 -1.53
CA VAL A 63 2.48 -9.87 -1.03
C VAL A 63 1.42 -9.50 0.03
N VAL A 64 0.14 -9.74 -0.26
CA VAL A 64 -0.96 -9.46 0.68
C VAL A 64 -0.79 -10.25 1.98
N ARG A 65 -0.50 -11.55 1.90
CA ARG A 65 -0.27 -12.38 3.09
C ARG A 65 0.89 -11.88 3.94
N MET A 66 1.99 -11.49 3.31
CA MET A 66 3.16 -10.93 3.96
C MET A 66 2.82 -9.59 4.64
N ALA A 67 2.20 -8.65 3.93
CA ALA A 67 1.83 -7.35 4.48
C ALA A 67 0.84 -7.45 5.67
N LEU A 68 -0.14 -8.36 5.59
CA LEU A 68 -1.06 -8.62 6.71
C LEU A 68 -0.37 -9.25 7.93
N ARG A 69 0.69 -10.04 7.73
CA ARG A 69 1.50 -10.57 8.84
C ARG A 69 2.28 -9.45 9.52
N VAL A 70 2.83 -8.53 8.73
CA VAL A 70 3.58 -7.36 9.22
C VAL A 70 2.66 -6.43 10.02
N GLU A 71 1.49 -6.09 9.49
CA GLU A 71 0.49 -5.29 10.21
C GLU A 71 0.04 -5.92 11.52
N ARG A 72 -0.21 -7.23 11.56
CA ARG A 72 -0.51 -7.92 12.82
C ARG A 72 0.63 -7.86 13.83
N MET A 73 1.87 -7.93 13.37
CA MET A 73 3.06 -7.89 14.23
C MET A 73 3.26 -6.51 14.86
N PHE A 74 2.97 -5.44 14.11
CA PHE A 74 3.10 -4.05 14.59
C PHE A 74 1.82 -3.47 15.21
N GLY A 75 0.67 -4.14 15.07
CA GLY A 75 -0.60 -3.72 15.67
C GLY A 75 -1.26 -2.49 15.03
N ALA A 76 -0.72 -1.97 13.93
CA ALA A 76 -1.22 -0.79 13.23
C ALA A 76 -1.03 -0.92 11.72
N PRO A 77 -1.82 -0.21 10.89
CA PRO A 77 -1.64 -0.20 9.44
C PRO A 77 -0.21 0.17 9.02
N GLN A 78 0.30 -0.53 8.00
CA GLN A 78 1.69 -0.43 7.57
C GLN A 78 1.77 -0.05 6.09
N ASP A 79 2.76 0.78 5.78
CA ASP A 79 3.33 0.91 4.45
C ASP A 79 4.52 -0.04 4.35
N VAL A 80 4.39 -1.05 3.50
CA VAL A 80 5.36 -2.14 3.34
C VAL A 80 5.99 -2.08 1.96
N GLU A 81 7.30 -1.92 1.91
CA GLU A 81 8.07 -2.06 0.68
C GLU A 81 8.47 -3.52 0.49
N TRP A 82 8.38 -3.99 -0.74
CA TRP A 82 8.58 -5.38 -1.08
C TRP A 82 9.21 -5.52 -2.46
N ALA A 83 9.93 -6.61 -2.65
CA ALA A 83 10.45 -7.04 -3.95
C ALA A 83 10.06 -8.48 -4.24
N VAL A 84 10.10 -8.85 -5.52
CA VAL A 84 9.93 -10.22 -5.99
C VAL A 84 11.19 -10.59 -6.75
N ASP A 85 11.87 -11.65 -6.29
CA ASP A 85 13.04 -12.16 -7.00
C ASP A 85 12.64 -12.96 -8.26
N GLU A 86 13.64 -13.34 -9.05
CA GLU A 86 13.45 -14.12 -10.28
C GLU A 86 12.73 -15.47 -10.06
N ARG A 87 12.80 -16.01 -8.84
CA ARG A 87 12.13 -17.26 -8.44
C ARG A 87 10.69 -17.03 -7.99
N GLY A 88 10.21 -15.78 -7.99
CA GLY A 88 8.87 -15.43 -7.54
C GLY A 88 8.71 -15.39 -6.01
N THR A 89 9.81 -15.26 -5.27
CA THR A 89 9.83 -15.11 -3.81
C THR A 89 9.59 -13.66 -3.43
N VAL A 90 8.62 -13.42 -2.56
CA VAL A 90 8.36 -12.08 -2.02
C VAL A 90 9.30 -11.82 -0.85
N ARG A 91 10.05 -10.72 -0.91
CA ARG A 91 10.91 -10.22 0.18
C ARG A 91 10.33 -8.94 0.75
N LEU A 92 10.33 -8.81 2.07
CA LEU A 92 10.10 -7.54 2.76
C LEU A 92 11.39 -6.74 2.75
N LEU A 93 11.31 -5.48 2.33
CA LEU A 93 12.45 -4.56 2.30
C LEU A 93 12.36 -3.57 3.46
N GLN A 94 11.20 -2.95 3.62
CA GLN A 94 10.92 -1.97 4.67
C GLN A 94 9.47 -2.13 5.14
N ALA A 95 9.21 -1.80 6.41
CA ALA A 95 7.87 -1.61 6.94
C ALA A 95 7.87 -0.40 7.86
N ARG A 96 6.87 0.46 7.70
CA ARG A 96 6.67 1.63 8.55
C ARG A 96 5.18 1.86 8.84
N PRO A 97 4.81 2.39 10.02
CA PRO A 97 3.43 2.77 10.30
C PRO A 97 2.90 3.80 9.30
N ILE A 98 1.64 3.66 8.88
CA ILE A 98 0.97 4.73 8.14
C ILE A 98 0.49 5.78 9.15
N THR A 99 1.20 6.90 9.24
CA THR A 99 0.89 8.00 10.17
C THR A 99 -0.11 9.01 9.62
N THR A 100 -0.31 9.02 8.30
CA THR A 100 -1.17 9.99 7.59
C THR A 100 -2.60 9.50 7.41
N LEU A 101 -3.01 8.42 8.06
CA LEU A 101 -4.42 8.02 8.07
C LEU A 101 -5.21 9.09 8.81
N HIS A 102 -5.71 10.08 8.07
CA HIS A 102 -6.68 11.03 8.58
C HIS A 102 -7.89 10.20 8.99
N GLY A 103 -7.98 9.90 10.28
CA GLY A 103 -9.21 9.42 10.87
C GLY A 103 -10.30 10.40 10.48
N ARG A 104 -11.47 9.89 10.09
CA ARG A 104 -12.66 10.71 10.02
C ARG A 104 -12.75 11.47 11.35
N VAL A 105 -12.57 12.78 11.29
CA VAL A 105 -12.66 13.64 12.47
C VAL A 105 -14.15 13.67 12.81
N ASP A 106 -14.63 12.75 13.63
CA ASP A 106 -15.97 12.80 14.22
C ASP A 106 -15.93 13.67 15.50
N GLY A 107 -15.20 14.79 15.43
CA GLY A 107 -15.20 15.86 16.42
C GLY A 107 -15.81 17.11 15.80
N PRO A 108 -16.43 18.01 16.59
CA PRO A 108 -16.96 19.25 16.04
C PRO A 108 -15.83 20.00 15.32
N ILE A 109 -16.12 20.47 14.11
CA ILE A 109 -15.28 21.45 13.42
C ILE A 109 -15.31 22.70 14.30
N LEU A 110 -14.30 22.86 15.15
CA LEU A 110 -13.96 24.17 15.67
C LEU A 110 -13.34 24.90 14.49
N GLY A 111 -14.03 25.92 13.99
CA GLY A 111 -13.64 26.70 12.81
C GLY A 111 -12.26 27.35 12.94
N PRO A 112 -11.83 28.17 11.95
CA PRO A 112 -10.54 28.83 12.00
C PRO A 112 -10.55 29.84 13.17
N GLY A 113 -10.00 29.43 14.31
CA GLY A 113 -9.73 30.30 15.45
C GLY A 113 -8.43 31.07 15.21
N PRO A 114 -8.31 32.33 15.66
CA PRO A 114 -7.20 33.20 15.31
C PRO A 114 -5.90 32.88 16.08
N LEU A 115 -4.81 33.40 15.50
CA LEU A 115 -3.41 33.44 15.98
C LEU A 115 -3.25 33.83 17.46
N ALA A 116 -2.22 33.24 18.08
CA ALA A 116 -1.36 33.88 19.07
C ALA A 116 0.09 33.44 18.82
#